data_AF-A0A348S1Z7-F1
#
_entry.id   AF-A0A348S1Z7-F1
#
_cell.length_a   1.000
_cell.length_b   1.000
_cell.length_c   1.000
_cell.angle_alpha   90.00
_cell.angle_beta   90.00
_cell.angle_gamma   90.00
#
_symmetry.space_group_name_H-M   'P 1'
#
loop_
_entity.id
_entity.type
_entity.pdbx_description
1 polymer ?
#
loop_
_entity_poly.entity_id
_entity_poly.type
_entity_poly.pdbx_seq_one_letter_code
_entity_poly.pdbx_strand_id
1 'polypeptide(L)'
;MQIKFFNTLMTFIAAVTITSTLLTGCGGGGTPDAVAKDIDVATLMDQLMSDDAENRLNALIELGDGRENAAPAIDLVVEVLQEDKEANIREMAAYVLMMMGEKAGKPALPMLKEALEKERNPTVKINIINAWSAIDPDSSP
;
A
#
# COMPACT_ATOMS: atom_id res chain seq x y z
N MET A 1 7.04 -58.54 14.87
CA MET A 1 5.84 -58.20 15.67
C MET A 1 5.70 -56.67 15.63
N GLN A 2 5.30 -56.02 14.53
CA GLN A 2 3.97 -55.93 13.88
C GLN A 2 2.84 -55.57 14.85
N ILE A 3 2.61 -54.28 15.05
CA ILE A 3 1.28 -53.70 15.26
C ILE A 3 1.19 -52.42 14.42
N LYS A 4 0.22 -52.43 13.50
CA LYS A 4 -0.19 -51.38 12.56
C LYS A 4 -1.21 -50.44 13.23
N PHE A 5 -1.51 -49.33 12.53
CA PHE A 5 -2.74 -48.50 12.47
C PHE A 5 -2.34 -47.02 12.53
N PHE A 6 -1.99 -46.39 11.42
CA PHE A 6 -2.89 -45.98 10.32
C PHE A 6 -4.03 -45.10 10.86
N ASN A 7 -3.83 -43.78 10.82
CA ASN A 7 -4.92 -42.82 10.82
C ASN A 7 -4.78 -41.90 9.60
N THR A 8 -5.28 -42.43 8.49
CA THR A 8 -6.04 -41.80 7.39
C THR A 8 -6.52 -40.38 7.73
N LEU A 9 -6.06 -39.34 7.02
CA LEU A 9 -6.69 -38.73 5.83
C LEU A 9 -8.13 -38.24 6.06
N MET A 10 -8.33 -36.92 5.98
CA MET A 10 -9.59 -36.30 5.55
C MET A 10 -9.28 -34.85 5.08
N THR A 11 -9.09 -34.58 3.79
CA THR A 11 -10.06 -33.98 2.83
C THR A 11 -10.09 -32.44 2.90
N PHE A 12 -9.43 -31.73 1.98
CA PHE A 12 -9.97 -31.17 0.71
C PHE A 12 -11.22 -30.27 0.83
N ILE A 13 -11.01 -28.97 0.52
CA ILE A 13 -11.88 -28.00 -0.16
C ILE A 13 -13.27 -27.70 0.42
N ALA A 14 -13.47 -26.43 0.82
CA ALA A 14 -14.67 -25.68 0.45
C ALA A 14 -14.35 -24.18 0.49
N ALA A 15 -14.40 -23.55 -0.70
CA ALA A 15 -14.44 -22.12 -0.87
C ALA A 15 -15.66 -21.53 -0.15
N VAL A 16 -15.46 -20.46 0.60
CA VAL A 16 -16.53 -19.50 0.91
C VAL A 16 -15.96 -18.11 0.64
N THR A 17 -15.94 -17.74 -0.63
CA THR A 17 -15.85 -16.35 -1.05
C THR A 17 -17.14 -15.67 -0.62
N ILE A 18 -17.12 -14.97 0.51
CA ILE A 18 -18.21 -14.07 0.88
C ILE A 18 -18.05 -12.81 0.04
N THR A 19 -18.56 -12.85 -1.18
CA THR A 19 -18.85 -11.63 -1.95
C THR A 19 -20.14 -11.04 -1.41
N SER A 20 -20.04 -10.25 -0.35
CA SER A 20 -21.13 -9.36 0.06
C SER A 20 -20.95 -8.03 -0.66
N THR A 21 -21.39 -7.97 -1.90
CA THR A 21 -21.75 -6.71 -2.54
C THR A 21 -23.08 -6.24 -1.94
N LEU A 22 -23.09 -5.00 -1.46
CA LEU A 22 -24.12 -3.97 -1.66
C LEU A 22 -23.95 -2.86 -0.62
N LEU A 23 -23.38 -1.73 -1.03
CA LEU A 23 -24.07 -0.44 -0.84
C LEU A 23 -23.54 0.61 -1.83
N THR A 24 -24.50 1.24 -2.49
CA THR A 24 -24.38 2.35 -3.44
C THR A 24 -23.67 3.56 -2.85
N GLY A 25 -22.56 3.97 -3.48
CA GLY A 25 -21.94 5.28 -3.32
C GLY A 25 -21.73 5.94 -4.68
N CYS A 26 -22.25 7.15 -4.86
CA CYS A 26 -22.06 7.94 -6.07
C CYS A 26 -20.65 8.55 -6.11
N GLY A 27 -19.99 8.43 -7.27
CA GLY A 27 -19.01 9.41 -7.75
C GLY A 27 -17.56 9.19 -7.32
N GLY A 28 -16.69 8.92 -8.29
CA GLY A 28 -15.23 8.98 -8.14
C GLY A 28 -14.56 7.86 -8.92
N GLY A 29 -13.91 8.18 -10.04
CA GLY A 29 -13.23 7.20 -10.88
C GLY A 29 -12.15 6.43 -10.11
N GLY A 30 -12.23 5.11 -10.16
CA GLY A 30 -11.22 4.20 -9.64
C GLY A 30 -11.32 2.88 -10.39
N THR A 31 -10.18 2.38 -10.84
CA THR A 31 -9.97 1.13 -11.59
C THR A 31 -10.78 -0.06 -11.05
N PRO A 32 -11.20 -1.02 -11.91
CA PRO A 32 -11.98 -2.18 -11.49
C PRO A 32 -11.28 -2.90 -10.35
N ASP A 33 -11.96 -3.04 -9.19
CA ASP A 33 -11.67 -3.86 -8.00
C ASP A 33 -10.39 -4.70 -8.08
N ALA A 34 -9.23 -4.06 -8.23
CA ALA A 34 -8.00 -4.77 -8.50
C ALA A 34 -7.54 -5.33 -7.16
N VAL A 35 -7.73 -6.63 -7.00
CA VAL A 35 -7.39 -7.38 -5.80
C VAL A 35 -5.94 -7.10 -5.42
N ALA A 36 -5.71 -6.75 -4.16
CA ALA A 36 -4.38 -6.57 -3.59
C ALA A 36 -3.50 -7.79 -3.88
N LYS A 37 -2.30 -7.56 -4.43
CA LYS A 37 -1.35 -8.65 -4.67
C LYS A 37 -0.79 -9.14 -3.34
N ASP A 38 -0.53 -10.44 -3.26
CA ASP A 38 0.33 -11.01 -2.22
C ASP A 38 1.78 -10.63 -2.54
N ILE A 39 2.46 -10.00 -1.58
CA ILE A 39 3.78 -9.39 -1.77
C ILE A 39 4.70 -9.74 -0.60
N ASP A 40 6.00 -9.85 -0.86
CA ASP A 40 7.00 -10.01 0.19
C ASP A 40 7.42 -8.64 0.73
N VAL A 41 6.62 -8.13 1.68
CA VAL A 41 6.82 -6.80 2.26
C VAL A 41 8.22 -6.63 2.87
N ALA A 42 8.79 -7.68 3.46
CA ALA A 42 10.11 -7.60 4.08
C ALA A 42 11.21 -7.37 3.02
N THR A 43 11.19 -8.15 1.94
CA THR A 43 12.13 -7.98 0.82
C THR A 43 11.98 -6.60 0.17
N LEU A 44 10.75 -6.10 0.02
CA LEU A 44 10.50 -4.78 -0.55
C LEU A 44 10.98 -3.64 0.35
N MET A 45 10.86 -3.77 1.66
CA MET A 45 11.44 -2.80 2.61
C MET A 45 12.96 -2.77 2.52
N ASP A 46 13.62 -3.92 2.36
CA ASP A 46 15.07 -3.97 2.12
C ASP A 46 15.46 -3.26 0.81
N GLN A 47 14.66 -3.41 -0.24
CA GLN A 47 14.89 -2.73 -1.53
C GLN A 47 14.65 -1.21 -1.46
N LEU A 48 13.71 -0.73 -0.64
CA LEU A 48 13.51 0.70 -0.40
C LEU A 48 14.73 1.37 0.24
N MET A 49 15.57 0.63 0.95
CA MET A 49 16.80 1.14 1.55
C MET A 49 18.02 1.11 0.60
N SER A 50 17.83 0.70 -0.66
CA SER A 50 18.89 0.60 -1.65
C SER A 50 19.42 1.97 -2.11
N ASP A 51 20.74 2.09 -2.25
CA ASP A 51 21.37 3.27 -2.87
C ASP A 51 20.93 3.49 -4.33
N ASP A 52 20.60 2.40 -5.02
CA ASP A 52 20.08 2.41 -6.39
C ASP A 52 18.62 2.88 -6.44
N ALA A 53 18.39 3.96 -7.17
CA ALA A 53 17.08 4.57 -7.39
C ALA A 53 16.10 3.62 -8.10
N GLU A 54 16.59 2.75 -8.98
CA GLU A 54 15.73 1.80 -9.70
C GLU A 54 15.16 0.74 -8.74
N ASN A 55 15.98 0.24 -7.82
CA ASN A 55 15.51 -0.70 -6.79
C ASN A 55 14.44 -0.08 -5.89
N ARG A 56 14.64 1.16 -5.43
CA ARG A 56 13.65 1.85 -4.60
C ARG A 56 12.35 2.09 -5.35
N LEU A 57 12.44 2.51 -6.62
CA LEU A 57 11.26 2.72 -7.45
C LEU A 57 10.49 1.42 -7.70
N ASN A 58 11.18 0.33 -8.04
CA ASN A 58 10.56 -0.98 -8.25
C ASN A 58 9.87 -1.49 -6.99
N ALA A 59 10.51 -1.30 -5.83
CA ALA A 59 9.91 -1.66 -4.55
C ALA A 59 8.62 -0.90 -4.27
N LEU A 60 8.59 0.41 -4.52
CA LEU A 60 7.35 1.20 -4.39
C LEU A 60 6.26 0.74 -5.35
N ILE A 61 6.60 0.42 -6.60
CA ILE A 61 5.63 -0.08 -7.58
C ILE A 61 4.96 -1.36 -7.06
N GLU A 62 5.76 -2.30 -6.55
CA GLU A 62 5.24 -3.58 -6.03
C GLU A 62 4.45 -3.38 -4.73
N LEU A 63 4.88 -2.48 -3.84
CA LEU A 63 4.10 -2.09 -2.66
C LEU A 63 2.75 -1.47 -3.05
N GLY A 64 2.71 -0.64 -4.09
CA GLY A 64 1.47 -0.04 -4.61
C GLY A 64 0.49 -1.08 -5.15
N ASP A 65 1.00 -2.11 -5.84
CA ASP A 65 0.21 -3.26 -6.29
C ASP A 65 -0.27 -4.14 -5.12
N GLY A 66 0.47 -4.15 -4.01
CA GLY A 66 0.11 -4.80 -2.76
C GLY A 66 -1.02 -4.10 -1.98
N ARG A 67 -1.29 -2.81 -2.26
CA ARG A 67 -2.39 -2.04 -1.64
C ARG A 67 -2.41 -2.18 -0.11
N GLU A 68 -3.50 -2.63 0.48
CA GLU A 68 -3.63 -2.83 1.92
C GLU A 68 -2.63 -3.85 2.50
N ASN A 69 -2.09 -4.78 1.69
CA ASN A 69 -1.07 -5.73 2.15
C ASN A 69 0.28 -5.04 2.39
N ALA A 70 0.51 -3.86 1.82
CA ALA A 70 1.73 -3.08 2.04
C ALA A 70 1.72 -2.30 3.37
N ALA A 71 0.63 -2.35 4.15
CA ALA A 71 0.51 -1.62 5.42
C ALA A 71 1.72 -1.74 6.38
N PRO A 72 2.42 -2.88 6.49
CA PRO A 72 3.60 -2.97 7.35
C PRO A 72 4.77 -2.06 6.94
N ALA A 73 4.80 -1.59 5.68
CA ALA A 73 5.86 -0.71 5.16
C ALA A 73 5.53 0.79 5.30
N ILE A 74 4.41 1.16 5.93
CA ILE A 74 3.91 2.55 5.91
C ILE A 74 4.93 3.57 6.40
N ASP A 75 5.64 3.28 7.49
CA ASP A 75 6.63 4.19 8.07
C ASP A 75 7.79 4.44 7.10
N LEU A 76 8.28 3.39 6.44
CA LEU A 76 9.37 3.51 5.46
C LEU A 76 8.91 4.17 4.16
N VAL A 77 7.68 3.93 3.70
CA VAL A 77 7.12 4.64 2.54
C VAL A 77 6.98 6.14 2.82
N VAL A 78 6.59 6.51 4.05
CA VAL A 78 6.56 7.92 4.47
C VAL A 78 7.96 8.53 4.55
N GLU A 79 8.95 7.81 5.07
CA GLU A 79 10.34 8.25 5.07
C GLU A 79 10.83 8.52 3.64
N VAL A 80 10.55 7.61 2.70
CA VAL A 80 10.87 7.80 1.28
C VAL A 80 10.15 9.03 0.71
N LEU A 81 8.86 9.24 1.03
CA LEU A 81 8.12 10.43 0.62
C LEU A 81 8.75 11.73 1.15
N GLN A 82 9.35 11.72 2.33
CA GLN A 82 9.90 12.92 2.96
C GLN A 82 11.35 13.18 2.56
N GLU A 83 12.15 12.14 2.37
CA GLU A 83 13.62 12.24 2.37
C GLU A 83 14.27 11.80 1.05
N ASP A 84 13.56 11.08 0.17
CA ASP A 84 14.17 10.60 -1.06
C ASP A 84 14.63 11.75 -1.95
N LYS A 85 15.87 11.68 -2.44
CA LYS A 85 16.49 12.72 -3.25
C LYS A 85 15.83 12.87 -4.64
N GLU A 86 15.24 11.80 -5.18
CA GLU A 86 14.57 11.78 -6.48
C GLU A 86 13.07 12.12 -6.36
N ALA A 87 12.63 13.19 -7.03
CA ALA A 87 11.24 13.63 -6.95
C ALA A 87 10.23 12.61 -7.51
N ASN A 88 10.60 11.83 -8.53
CA ASN A 88 9.74 10.78 -9.08
C ASN A 88 9.54 9.62 -8.09
N ILE A 89 10.52 9.35 -7.23
CA ILE A 89 10.40 8.33 -6.18
C ILE A 89 9.49 8.83 -5.06
N ARG A 90 9.63 10.10 -4.64
CA ARG A 90 8.70 10.73 -3.69
C ARG A 90 7.26 10.76 -4.21
N GLU A 91 7.07 11.06 -5.49
CA GLU A 91 5.76 11.00 -6.14
C GLU A 91 5.17 9.59 -6.08
N MET A 92 5.96 8.55 -6.38
CA MET A 92 5.50 7.17 -6.29
C MET A 92 5.17 6.78 -4.83
N ALA A 93 5.94 7.25 -3.85
CA ALA A 93 5.65 6.98 -2.43
C ALA A 93 4.29 7.56 -2.00
N ALA A 94 3.97 8.79 -2.43
CA ALA A 94 2.64 9.35 -2.21
C ALA A 94 1.54 8.51 -2.90
N TYR A 95 1.78 8.03 -4.12
CA TYR A 95 0.85 7.15 -4.82
C TYR A 95 0.63 5.83 -4.07
N VAL A 96 1.68 5.21 -3.52
CA VAL A 96 1.56 4.00 -2.70
C VAL A 96 0.66 4.24 -1.48
N LEU A 97 0.85 5.34 -0.76
CA LEU A 97 0.01 5.70 0.40
C LEU A 97 -1.46 5.89 -0.02
N MET A 98 -1.72 6.49 -1.18
CA MET A 98 -3.06 6.58 -1.75
C MET A 98 -3.67 5.19 -2.04
N MET A 99 -2.87 4.26 -2.57
CA MET A 99 -3.31 2.91 -2.97
C MET A 99 -3.58 1.98 -1.79
N MET A 100 -2.96 2.23 -0.63
CA MET A 100 -3.29 1.57 0.63
C MET A 100 -4.72 1.91 1.10
N GLY A 101 -5.24 3.07 0.70
CA GLY A 101 -6.60 3.54 1.02
C GLY A 101 -6.81 3.90 2.49
N GLU A 102 -8.03 4.27 2.85
CA GLU A 102 -8.41 4.80 4.17
C GLU A 102 -7.88 3.97 5.34
N LYS A 103 -8.19 2.66 5.39
CA LYS A 103 -7.89 1.86 6.58
C LYS A 103 -6.39 1.63 6.78
N ALA A 104 -5.68 1.23 5.72
CA ALA A 104 -4.25 0.91 5.83
C ALA A 104 -3.39 2.17 5.83
N GLY A 105 -3.76 3.20 5.08
CA GLY A 105 -3.03 4.47 4.98
C GLY A 105 -3.26 5.43 6.15
N LYS A 106 -4.31 5.27 6.98
CA LYS A 106 -4.64 6.18 8.09
C LYS A 106 -3.46 6.58 8.99
N PRO A 107 -2.55 5.66 9.38
CA PRO A 107 -1.42 6.02 10.23
C PRO A 107 -0.47 7.05 9.60
N ALA A 108 -0.47 7.21 8.28
CA ALA A 108 0.37 8.20 7.59
C ALA A 108 -0.13 9.65 7.70
N LEU A 109 -1.38 9.91 8.11
CA LEU A 109 -1.98 11.26 8.08
C LEU A 109 -1.15 12.35 8.79
N PRO A 110 -0.62 12.14 10.01
CA PRO A 110 0.20 13.18 10.67
C PRO A 110 1.44 13.54 9.85
N MET A 111 2.03 12.55 9.18
CA MET A 111 3.28 12.71 8.43
C MET A 111 3.05 13.22 7.01
N LEU A 112 1.89 12.94 6.40
CA LEU A 112 1.45 13.55 5.13
C LEU A 112 1.31 15.07 5.27
N LYS A 113 0.80 15.55 6.40
CA LYS A 113 0.75 16.99 6.70
C LYS A 113 2.14 17.61 6.70
N GLU A 114 3.08 17.00 7.41
CA GLU A 114 4.46 17.47 7.45
C GLU A 114 5.15 17.41 6.07
N ALA A 115 4.92 16.34 5.31
CA ALA A 115 5.44 16.18 3.96
C ALA A 115 4.92 17.29 3.03
N LEU A 116 3.63 17.63 3.10
CA LEU A 116 3.02 18.69 2.29
C LEU A 116 3.61 20.08 2.57
N GLU A 117 3.88 20.37 3.84
CA GLU A 117 4.48 21.64 4.28
C GLU A 117 5.92 21.79 3.77
N LYS A 118 6.70 20.71 3.79
CA LYS A 118 8.13 20.71 3.41
C LYS A 118 8.40 20.55 1.91
N GLU A 119 7.54 19.83 1.19
CA GLU A 119 7.75 19.54 -0.22
C GLU A 119 7.81 20.82 -1.05
N ARG A 120 8.62 20.83 -2.10
CA ARG A 120 8.82 21.96 -3.01
C ARG A 120 8.40 21.63 -4.44
N ASN A 121 8.41 20.36 -4.81
CA ASN A 121 7.95 19.89 -6.10
C ASN A 121 6.41 19.95 -6.15
N PRO A 122 5.82 20.72 -7.07
CA PRO A 122 4.36 20.89 -7.14
C PRO A 122 3.62 19.61 -7.50
N THR A 123 4.22 18.73 -8.31
CA THR A 123 3.63 17.43 -8.66
C THR A 123 3.55 16.53 -7.44
N VAL A 124 4.63 16.46 -6.66
CA VAL A 124 4.63 15.66 -5.42
C VAL A 124 3.62 16.20 -4.42
N LYS A 125 3.46 17.52 -4.30
CA LYS A 125 2.40 18.13 -3.45
C LYS A 125 1.00 17.67 -3.84
N ILE A 126 0.68 17.69 -5.12
CA ILE A 126 -0.62 17.23 -5.61
C ILE A 126 -0.85 15.76 -5.24
N ASN A 127 0.17 14.92 -5.37
CA ASN A 127 0.05 13.51 -5.01
C ASN A 127 -0.06 13.28 -3.49
N ILE A 128 0.60 14.10 -2.67
CA ILE A 128 0.40 14.10 -1.20
C ILE A 128 -1.06 14.44 -0.86
N ILE A 129 -1.64 15.46 -1.52
CA ILE A 129 -3.04 15.85 -1.32
C ILE A 129 -3.98 14.73 -1.79
N ASN A 130 -3.70 14.10 -2.93
CA ASN A 130 -4.51 12.98 -3.42
C ASN A 130 -4.45 11.78 -2.47
N ALA A 131 -3.28 11.47 -1.92
CA ALA A 131 -3.12 10.44 -0.90
C ALA A 131 -3.91 10.78 0.37
N TRP A 132 -3.84 12.03 0.83
CA TRP A 132 -4.63 12.49 1.98
C TRP A 132 -6.12 12.36 1.68
N SER A 133 -6.62 12.88 0.56
CA SER A 133 -8.02 12.75 0.12
C SER A 133 -8.52 11.30 0.07
N ALA A 134 -7.68 10.37 -0.38
CA ALA A 134 -8.02 8.95 -0.41
C ALA A 134 -8.03 8.29 0.97
N ILE A 135 -7.24 8.81 1.92
CA ILE A 135 -7.13 8.27 3.27
C ILE A 135 -8.17 8.89 4.22
N ASP A 136 -8.42 10.18 4.09
CA ASP A 136 -9.35 10.97 4.91
C ASP A 136 -9.92 12.13 4.07
N PRO A 137 -10.98 11.86 3.28
CA PRO A 137 -11.57 12.86 2.39
C PRO A 137 -12.18 14.05 3.14
N ASP A 138 -12.54 13.88 4.41
CA ASP A 138 -13.17 14.92 5.21
C ASP A 138 -12.15 15.94 5.78
N SER A 139 -10.86 15.59 5.81
CA SER A 139 -9.81 16.44 6.38
C SER A 139 -8.71 16.87 5.41
N SER A 140 -8.76 16.41 4.17
CA SER A 140 -7.78 16.79 3.14
C SER A 140 -7.79 18.31 2.90
N PRO A 141 -6.60 18.94 2.79
CA PRO A 141 -6.45 20.39 2.55
C PRO A 141 -6.76 20.82 1.11
#